data_AF-A0A1I8H582-F1
#
_entry.id   AF-A0A1I8H582-F1
#
_cell.length_a   1.000
_cell.length_b   1.000
_cell.length_c   1.000
_cell.angle_alpha   90.00
_cell.angle_beta   90.00
_cell.angle_gamma   90.00
#
_symmetry.space_group_name_H-M   'P 1'
#
loop_
_entity.id
_entity.type
_entity.pdbx_description
1 polymer ?
#
loop_
_entity_poly.entity_id
_entity_poly.type
_entity_poly.pdbx_seq_one_letter_code
_entity_poly.pdbx_strand_id
1 'polypeptide(L)'
;MGRKKSDKSARSEEQEDKVNESYQPTGNFQSDFVELCKEMKMYRPPPVFLRPKRPSSPIQNEQQTQAPTNRKAKEDKKASMAQQMVEPEEETPEEKAVIEQLGFKPKTFTVKYYLDLMKPCVHIDLENPDKPDTVSEVHAKNWKLELPMLKTLGRCFEKLNRLHTIVFWRVAASAEVIAELAELLRQLDSVRCLSLEANGHVTDENYADLIRVDSNLTKLQLRFNQITDAGAARISEQLSGLRDPPSKLVSLDLSSNCVQDGGATALAQVCSFATLLRSLQPF
;
A
#
# COMPACT_ATOMS: atom_id res chain seq x y z
N MET A 1 46.50 46.88 -49.58
CA MET A 1 45.33 46.34 -50.29
C MET A 1 45.64 44.88 -50.60
N GLY A 2 44.93 43.82 -50.22
CA GLY A 2 43.72 43.60 -49.45
C GLY A 2 43.49 42.08 -49.43
N ARG A 3 43.11 41.55 -48.25
CA ARG A 3 42.34 40.32 -47.97
C ARG A 3 42.81 38.96 -48.53
N LYS A 4 43.12 38.04 -47.60
CA LYS A 4 42.48 36.71 -47.47
C LYS A 4 42.47 36.30 -45.99
N LYS A 5 41.33 36.49 -45.31
CA LYS A 5 41.02 35.80 -44.06
C LYS A 5 40.37 34.47 -44.45
N SER A 6 40.91 33.38 -43.94
CA SER A 6 40.31 32.05 -44.00
C SER A 6 39.20 31.96 -42.96
N ASP A 7 37.95 31.88 -43.44
CA ASP A 7 36.81 31.48 -42.61
C ASP A 7 36.95 30.00 -42.24
N LYS A 8 37.21 29.73 -40.97
CA LYS A 8 36.94 28.42 -40.37
C LYS A 8 35.44 28.35 -40.12
N SER A 9 34.77 27.56 -40.96
CA SER A 9 33.39 27.10 -40.79
C SER A 9 33.21 26.50 -39.39
N ALA A 10 32.46 27.20 -38.55
CA ALA A 10 31.91 26.67 -37.32
C ALA A 10 30.76 25.73 -37.69
N ARG A 11 31.02 24.43 -37.67
CA ARG A 11 29.98 23.42 -37.71
C ARG A 11 29.40 23.35 -36.30
N SER A 12 28.28 24.02 -36.11
CA SER A 12 27.40 23.86 -34.96
C SER A 12 27.02 22.39 -34.84
N GLU A 13 27.54 21.72 -33.82
CA GLU A 13 26.97 20.49 -33.31
C GLU A 13 25.63 20.86 -32.68
N GLU A 14 24.55 20.70 -33.45
CA GLU A 14 23.21 20.54 -32.90
C GLU A 14 23.22 19.22 -32.11
N GLN A 15 23.64 19.33 -30.86
CA GLN A 15 23.39 18.31 -29.86
C GLN A 15 21.90 18.41 -29.57
N GLU A 16 21.11 17.63 -30.31
CA GLU A 16 19.69 17.41 -30.01
C GLU A 16 19.60 17.01 -28.54
N ASP A 17 19.12 17.93 -27.72
CA ASP A 17 18.59 17.67 -26.40
C ASP A 17 17.47 16.64 -26.58
N LYS A 18 17.81 15.35 -26.50
CA LYS A 18 16.83 14.31 -26.19
C LYS A 18 16.28 14.70 -24.83
N VAL A 19 15.15 15.39 -24.84
CA VAL A 19 14.26 15.50 -23.69
C VAL A 19 14.06 14.07 -23.21
N ASN A 20 14.75 13.71 -22.13
CA ASN A 20 14.62 12.41 -21.52
C ASN A 20 13.23 12.39 -20.88
N GLU A 21 12.22 11.95 -21.64
CA GLU A 21 10.85 11.86 -21.16
C GLU A 21 10.82 10.97 -19.92
N SER A 22 10.33 11.53 -18.81
CA SER A 22 10.09 10.78 -17.59
C SER A 22 9.14 9.62 -17.88
N TYR A 23 9.45 8.43 -17.34
CA TYR A 23 8.66 7.22 -17.59
C TYR A 23 7.19 7.46 -17.22
N GLN A 24 6.26 7.12 -18.11
CA GLN A 24 4.83 7.30 -17.86
C GLN A 24 4.21 5.97 -17.39
N PRO A 25 3.66 5.91 -16.16
CA PRO A 25 3.04 4.70 -15.64
C PRO A 25 1.83 4.26 -16.48
N THR A 26 1.71 2.96 -16.67
CA THR A 26 0.72 2.30 -17.55
C THR A 26 -0.53 1.84 -16.84
N GLY A 27 -0.49 1.73 -15.50
CA GLY A 27 -1.52 1.09 -14.67
C GLY A 27 -1.18 -0.35 -14.29
N ASN A 28 -0.11 -0.94 -14.86
CA ASN A 28 0.44 -2.20 -14.37
C ASN A 28 1.43 -1.92 -13.24
N PHE A 29 0.94 -1.99 -12.00
CA PHE A 29 1.73 -1.61 -10.82
C PHE A 29 3.10 -2.29 -10.74
N GLN A 30 3.20 -3.59 -11.06
CA GLN A 30 4.46 -4.32 -10.94
C GLN A 30 5.51 -3.81 -11.93
N SER A 31 5.13 -3.58 -13.19
CA SER A 31 6.03 -3.04 -14.21
C SER A 31 6.35 -1.57 -13.94
N ASP A 32 5.33 -0.77 -13.64
CA ASP A 32 5.46 0.67 -13.42
C ASP A 32 6.40 0.96 -12.24
N PHE A 33 6.23 0.24 -11.12
CA PHE A 33 7.05 0.42 -9.93
C PHE A 33 8.53 0.13 -10.19
N VAL A 34 8.84 -0.93 -10.95
CA VAL A 34 10.22 -1.28 -11.31
C VAL A 34 10.86 -0.20 -12.19
N GLU A 35 10.16 0.29 -13.21
CA GLU A 35 10.69 1.32 -14.10
C GLU A 35 10.88 2.67 -13.38
N LEU A 36 9.91 3.06 -12.53
CA LEU A 36 10.02 4.28 -11.73
C LEU A 36 11.16 4.20 -10.68
N CYS A 37 11.39 3.04 -10.08
CA CYS A 37 12.55 2.83 -9.22
C CYS A 37 13.87 3.00 -10.00
N LYS A 38 13.96 2.47 -11.23
CA LYS A 38 15.15 2.64 -12.09
C LYS A 38 15.37 4.12 -12.44
N GLU A 39 14.31 4.86 -12.76
CA GLU A 39 14.37 6.31 -13.02
C GLU A 39 14.95 7.08 -11.81
N MET A 40 14.56 6.67 -10.60
CA MET A 40 15.07 7.22 -9.33
C MET A 40 16.47 6.70 -8.94
N LYS A 41 17.15 5.97 -9.83
CA LYS A 41 18.46 5.32 -9.59
C LYS A 41 18.45 4.37 -8.39
N MET A 42 17.30 3.75 -8.11
CA MET A 42 17.20 2.67 -7.14
C MET A 42 17.59 1.35 -7.81
N TYR A 43 18.83 0.93 -7.61
CA TYR A 43 19.41 -0.23 -8.29
C TYR A 43 18.83 -1.59 -7.85
N ARG A 44 18.04 -1.63 -6.77
CA ARG A 44 17.31 -2.81 -6.30
C ARG A 44 15.89 -2.43 -5.90
N PRO A 45 14.94 -2.34 -6.86
CA PRO A 45 13.54 -2.10 -6.53
C PRO A 45 13.03 -3.19 -5.57
N PRO A 46 12.24 -2.82 -4.55
CA PRO A 46 11.53 -3.80 -3.74
C PRO A 46 10.69 -4.73 -4.62
N PRO A 47 10.72 -6.06 -4.42
CA PRO A 47 9.84 -6.96 -5.16
C PRO A 47 8.37 -6.67 -4.86
N VAL A 48 7.53 -6.90 -5.87
CA VAL A 48 6.08 -6.81 -5.77
C VAL A 48 5.49 -8.22 -5.78
N PHE A 49 4.64 -8.52 -4.80
CA PHE A 49 4.01 -9.83 -4.65
C PHE A 49 2.48 -9.74 -4.63
N LEU A 50 1.80 -10.70 -5.24
CA LEU A 50 0.35 -10.85 -5.09
C LEU A 50 0.05 -11.47 -3.72
N ARG A 51 -0.87 -10.89 -2.93
CA ARG A 51 -1.28 -11.58 -1.70
C ARG A 51 -2.12 -12.82 -2.04
N PRO A 52 -1.88 -13.94 -1.34
CA PRO A 52 -2.74 -15.11 -1.47
C PRO A 52 -4.18 -14.75 -1.07
N LYS A 53 -5.14 -14.91 -2.00
CA LYS A 53 -6.55 -14.84 -1.65
C LYS A 53 -6.87 -15.97 -0.70
N ARG A 54 -7.45 -15.65 0.46
CA ARG A 54 -7.96 -16.67 1.39
C ARG A 54 -8.97 -17.53 0.61
N PRO A 55 -8.91 -18.87 0.66
CA PRO A 55 -9.95 -19.70 0.06
C PRO A 55 -11.30 -19.25 0.57
N SER A 56 -12.28 -19.05 -0.33
CA SER A 56 -13.65 -18.81 0.08
C SER A 56 -14.07 -19.97 1.00
N SER A 57 -14.55 -19.64 2.20
CA SER A 57 -15.11 -20.63 3.11
C SER A 57 -16.18 -21.41 2.35
N PRO A 58 -16.17 -22.76 2.39
CA PRO A 58 -17.22 -23.53 1.72
C PRO A 58 -18.56 -23.13 2.33
N ILE A 59 -19.48 -22.69 1.47
CA ILE A 59 -20.88 -22.46 1.83
C ILE A 59 -21.41 -23.80 2.30
N GLN A 60 -21.67 -23.94 3.60
CA GLN A 60 -22.38 -25.09 4.15
C GLN A 60 -23.86 -24.97 3.74
N ASN A 61 -24.18 -25.41 2.51
CA ASN A 61 -25.56 -25.78 2.19
C ASN A 61 -25.80 -27.17 2.75
N GLU A 62 -26.21 -27.24 4.02
CA GLU A 62 -26.84 -28.43 4.57
C GLU A 62 -28.27 -28.54 4.03
N GLN A 63 -28.42 -29.28 2.92
CA GLN A 63 -29.67 -30.00 2.66
C GLN A 63 -29.32 -31.45 2.34
N GLN A 64 -29.62 -32.32 3.30
CA GLN A 64 -29.66 -33.76 3.14
C GLN A 64 -30.63 -34.13 2.01
N THR A 65 -30.21 -34.96 1.06
CA THR A 65 -30.94 -36.17 0.67
C THR A 65 -30.13 -37.01 -0.33
N GLN A 66 -29.70 -38.18 0.19
CA GLN A 66 -29.65 -39.51 -0.43
C GLN A 66 -29.11 -39.71 -1.87
N ALA A 67 -28.04 -40.51 -1.94
CA ALA A 67 -27.54 -41.13 -3.16
C ALA A 67 -28.53 -42.15 -3.74
N PRO A 68 -28.42 -42.42 -5.06
CA PRO A 68 -28.01 -43.78 -5.41
C PRO A 68 -26.96 -43.88 -6.52
N THR A 69 -26.21 -44.97 -6.40
CA THR A 69 -25.26 -45.63 -7.29
C THR A 69 -25.48 -45.50 -8.81
N ASN A 70 -24.43 -45.17 -9.58
CA ASN A 70 -24.02 -46.00 -10.73
C ASN A 70 -22.62 -45.67 -11.28
N ARG A 71 -21.94 -46.71 -11.79
CA ARG A 71 -20.61 -46.69 -12.40
C ARG A 71 -20.66 -46.30 -13.89
N LYS A 72 -19.55 -45.70 -14.36
CA LYS A 72 -19.03 -45.54 -15.74
C LYS A 72 -19.54 -44.38 -16.62
N ALA A 73 -18.69 -43.36 -16.76
CA ALA A 73 -18.23 -42.74 -18.02
C ALA A 73 -17.10 -41.76 -17.64
N LYS A 74 -15.82 -42.08 -17.95
CA LYS A 74 -15.07 -41.54 -19.10
C LYS A 74 -14.99 -40.01 -19.07
N GLU A 75 -13.81 -39.50 -18.71
CA GLU A 75 -12.88 -38.91 -19.70
C GLU A 75 -13.56 -37.75 -20.42
N ASP A 76 -13.36 -36.53 -19.90
CA ASP A 76 -13.38 -35.24 -20.61
C ASP A 76 -13.69 -34.11 -19.64
N LYS A 77 -12.69 -33.72 -18.84
CA LYS A 77 -12.58 -32.38 -18.21
C LYS A 77 -11.22 -32.10 -17.57
N LYS A 78 -10.16 -32.75 -18.08
CA LYS A 78 -8.77 -32.48 -17.70
C LYS A 78 -8.14 -31.53 -18.72
N ALA A 79 -8.75 -30.37 -18.92
CA ALA A 79 -8.23 -29.33 -19.83
C ALA A 79 -8.82 -27.94 -19.50
N SER A 80 -8.70 -27.46 -18.26
CA SER A 80 -8.62 -26.01 -17.97
C SER A 80 -8.26 -25.76 -16.49
N MET A 81 -7.17 -26.36 -16.01
CA MET A 81 -6.45 -25.81 -14.86
C MET A 81 -5.01 -25.63 -15.34
N ALA A 82 -4.81 -24.57 -16.14
CA ALA A 82 -3.49 -23.98 -16.22
C ALA A 82 -3.24 -23.33 -14.86
N GLN A 83 -2.76 -24.14 -13.91
CA GLN A 83 -2.05 -23.63 -12.75
C GLN A 83 -0.93 -22.76 -13.34
N GLN A 84 -1.03 -21.44 -13.15
CA GLN A 84 0.12 -20.56 -13.32
C GLN A 84 1.23 -21.14 -12.46
N MET A 85 2.26 -21.63 -13.15
CA MET A 85 3.48 -22.12 -12.56
C MET A 85 4.12 -20.92 -11.88
N VAL A 86 3.89 -20.78 -10.57
CA VAL A 86 4.85 -20.12 -9.70
C VAL A 86 6.11 -20.98 -9.83
N GLU A 87 7.19 -20.41 -10.36
CA GLU A 87 8.49 -21.10 -10.34
C GLU A 87 8.72 -21.61 -8.91
N PRO A 88 9.14 -22.86 -8.71
CA PRO A 88 9.36 -23.37 -7.37
C PRO A 88 10.45 -22.52 -6.72
N GLU A 89 10.06 -21.68 -5.76
CA GLU A 89 11.01 -21.00 -4.88
C GLU A 89 11.93 -22.08 -4.31
N GLU A 90 13.23 -21.99 -4.55
CA GLU A 90 14.21 -22.94 -4.03
C GLU A 90 14.10 -22.97 -2.50
N GLU A 91 13.85 -24.15 -1.94
CA GLU A 91 13.73 -24.32 -0.49
C GLU A 91 15.05 -23.95 0.19
N THR A 92 14.98 -23.00 1.12
CA THR A 92 16.15 -22.52 1.85
C THR A 92 16.71 -23.65 2.75
N PRO A 93 18.00 -23.60 3.13
CA PRO A 93 18.57 -24.56 4.08
C PRO A 93 17.75 -24.69 5.38
N GLU A 94 17.19 -23.58 5.85
CA GLU A 94 16.35 -23.51 7.04
C GLU A 94 14.98 -24.17 6.82
N GLU A 95 14.35 -23.94 5.65
CA GLU A 95 13.12 -24.63 5.28
C GLU A 95 13.34 -26.14 5.22
N LYS A 96 14.45 -26.59 4.62
CA LYS A 96 14.80 -28.02 4.55
C LYS A 96 14.97 -28.62 5.94
N ALA A 97 15.66 -27.93 6.85
CA ALA A 97 15.84 -28.39 8.22
C ALA A 97 14.51 -28.53 8.98
N VAL A 98 13.58 -27.59 8.79
CA VAL A 98 12.25 -27.67 9.42
C VAL A 98 11.37 -28.73 8.78
N ILE A 99 11.41 -28.88 7.45
CA ILE A 99 10.71 -29.94 6.73
C ILE A 99 11.20 -31.32 7.21
N GLU A 100 12.51 -31.49 7.39
CA GLU A 100 13.12 -32.70 7.95
C GLU A 100 12.65 -32.97 9.38
N GLN A 101 12.61 -31.95 10.24
CA GLN A 101 12.12 -32.09 11.62
C GLN A 101 10.63 -32.43 11.70
N LEU A 102 9.81 -31.88 10.79
CA LEU A 102 8.37 -32.12 10.77
C LEU A 102 8.01 -33.44 10.07
N GLY A 103 8.88 -33.94 9.18
CA GLY A 103 8.59 -35.08 8.31
C GLY A 103 7.57 -34.77 7.20
N PHE A 104 7.17 -33.52 7.02
CA PHE A 104 6.28 -33.07 5.96
C PHE A 104 6.53 -31.60 5.61
N LYS A 105 6.19 -31.19 4.38
CA LYS A 105 6.20 -29.77 3.99
C LYS A 105 4.95 -29.07 4.52
N PRO A 106 5.08 -28.11 5.46
CA PRO A 106 3.92 -27.41 5.99
C PRO A 106 3.25 -26.58 4.90
N LYS A 107 1.90 -26.62 4.88
CA LYS A 107 1.07 -25.81 3.97
C LYS A 107 0.52 -24.55 4.63
N THR A 108 0.59 -24.48 5.95
CA THR A 108 0.00 -23.42 6.77
C THR A 108 0.99 -22.33 7.18
N PHE A 109 2.29 -22.59 7.01
CA PHE A 109 3.36 -21.63 7.27
C PHE A 109 4.57 -21.93 6.39
N THR A 110 5.40 -20.93 6.18
CA THR A 110 6.72 -21.04 5.56
C THR A 110 7.79 -20.59 6.54
N VAL A 111 9.01 -21.09 6.38
CA VAL A 111 10.12 -20.75 7.27
C VAL A 111 10.97 -19.73 6.53
N LYS A 112 11.04 -18.52 7.07
CA LYS A 112 11.89 -17.46 6.52
C LYS A 112 12.91 -17.04 7.56
N TYR A 113 14.10 -16.68 7.11
CA TYR A 113 15.07 -16.07 8.01
C TYR A 113 14.50 -14.74 8.51
N TYR A 114 14.72 -14.39 9.78
CA TYR A 114 14.15 -13.17 10.36
C TYR A 114 14.51 -11.90 9.55
N LEU A 115 15.72 -11.86 8.98
CA LEU A 115 16.15 -10.75 8.12
C LEU A 115 15.39 -10.69 6.78
N ASP A 116 14.89 -11.81 6.27
CA ASP A 116 14.07 -11.82 5.04
C ASP A 116 12.72 -11.15 5.25
N LEU A 117 12.16 -11.23 6.47
CA LEU A 117 10.94 -10.51 6.85
C LEU A 117 11.13 -8.99 6.93
N MET A 118 12.40 -8.53 6.97
CA MET A 118 12.79 -7.13 6.99
C MET A 118 13.19 -6.60 5.60
N LYS A 119 13.20 -7.44 4.57
CA LYS A 119 13.48 -6.98 3.20
C LYS A 119 12.29 -6.17 2.70
N PRO A 120 12.51 -4.93 2.22
CA PRO A 120 11.44 -4.12 1.64
C PRO A 120 10.76 -4.88 0.51
N CYS A 121 9.43 -4.98 0.58
CA CYS A 121 8.60 -5.56 -0.47
C CYS A 121 7.23 -4.89 -0.46
N VAL A 122 6.57 -4.91 -1.62
CA VAL A 122 5.20 -4.42 -1.76
C VAL A 122 4.31 -5.60 -2.07
N HIS A 123 3.19 -5.70 -1.38
CA HIS A 123 2.17 -6.69 -1.66
C HIS A 123 0.94 -6.01 -2.25
N ILE A 124 0.32 -6.61 -3.25
CA ILE A 124 -0.87 -6.07 -3.90
C ILE A 124 -2.01 -7.08 -3.93
N ASP A 125 -3.24 -6.57 -3.88
CA ASP A 125 -4.46 -7.32 -4.16
C ASP A 125 -5.07 -6.83 -5.46
N LEU A 126 -5.63 -7.75 -6.24
CA LEU A 126 -6.40 -7.44 -7.44
C LEU A 126 -7.86 -7.84 -7.26
N GLU A 127 -8.77 -6.98 -7.74
CA GLU A 127 -10.17 -7.35 -7.90
C GLU A 127 -10.27 -8.55 -8.86
N ASN A 128 -9.56 -8.48 -9.99
CA ASN A 128 -9.50 -9.53 -10.99
C ASN A 128 -8.04 -10.01 -11.22
N PRO A 129 -7.69 -11.26 -10.85
CA PRO A 129 -6.34 -11.79 -11.02
C PRO A 129 -5.81 -11.79 -12.46
N ASP A 130 -6.69 -11.86 -13.45
CA ASP A 130 -6.32 -11.91 -14.87
C ASP A 130 -6.05 -10.51 -15.46
N LYS A 131 -6.29 -9.45 -14.68
CA LYS A 131 -6.24 -8.06 -15.14
C LYS A 131 -5.33 -7.21 -14.25
N PRO A 132 -4.07 -6.96 -14.65
CA PRO A 132 -3.08 -6.28 -13.80
C PRO A 132 -3.43 -4.82 -13.46
N ASP A 133 -4.34 -4.20 -14.20
CA ASP A 133 -4.86 -2.84 -13.97
C ASP A 133 -5.94 -2.76 -12.87
N THR A 134 -6.30 -3.90 -12.26
CA THR A 134 -7.36 -3.99 -11.24
C THR A 134 -6.85 -4.03 -9.79
N VAL A 135 -5.66 -3.46 -9.54
CA VAL A 135 -5.11 -3.37 -8.19
C VAL A 135 -6.06 -2.60 -7.26
N SER A 136 -6.51 -3.26 -6.20
CA SER A 136 -7.50 -2.76 -5.26
C SER A 136 -6.91 -2.36 -3.91
N GLU A 137 -5.84 -3.05 -3.50
CA GLU A 137 -5.12 -2.75 -2.28
C GLU A 137 -3.61 -2.82 -2.47
N VAL A 138 -2.89 -1.90 -1.84
CA VAL A 138 -1.42 -1.91 -1.78
C VAL A 138 -0.99 -1.98 -0.32
N HIS A 139 -0.08 -2.90 -0.02
CA HIS A 139 0.41 -3.19 1.31
C HIS A 139 1.92 -3.12 1.32
N ALA A 140 2.48 -2.36 2.24
CA ALA A 140 3.91 -2.35 2.43
C ALA A 140 4.24 -2.31 3.92
N LYS A 141 5.14 -3.22 4.32
CA LYS A 141 5.32 -3.62 5.71
C LYS A 141 6.79 -3.79 6.03
N ASN A 142 7.18 -3.43 7.26
CA ASN A 142 8.54 -3.64 7.80
C ASN A 142 9.65 -3.01 6.95
N TRP A 143 9.41 -1.81 6.43
CA TRP A 143 10.34 -1.10 5.55
C TRP A 143 10.46 0.36 6.00
N LYS A 144 11.63 0.98 5.96
CA LYS A 144 11.71 2.43 6.20
C LYS A 144 11.24 3.14 4.93
N LEU A 145 10.04 3.71 4.96
CA LEU A 145 9.46 4.43 3.82
C LEU A 145 9.98 5.85 3.80
N GLU A 146 10.90 6.14 2.89
CA GLU A 146 11.45 7.48 2.68
C GLU A 146 10.69 8.23 1.58
N LEU A 147 10.78 9.57 1.58
CA LEU A 147 10.08 10.43 0.62
C LEU A 147 10.26 10.02 -0.86
N PRO A 148 11.48 9.71 -1.35
CA PRO A 148 11.64 9.28 -2.75
C PRO A 148 10.81 8.05 -3.08
N MET A 149 10.75 7.08 -2.17
CA MET A 149 9.97 5.86 -2.35
C MET A 149 8.46 6.14 -2.30
N LEU A 150 8.00 6.97 -1.37
CA LEU A 150 6.59 7.38 -1.33
C LEU A 150 6.17 8.07 -2.63
N LYS A 151 7.02 8.93 -3.20
CA LYS A 151 6.77 9.58 -4.50
C LYS A 151 6.73 8.58 -5.65
N THR A 152 7.64 7.62 -5.68
CA THR A 152 7.62 6.51 -6.64
C THR A 152 6.30 5.73 -6.56
N LEU A 153 5.85 5.37 -5.35
CA LEU A 153 4.56 4.71 -5.14
C LEU A 153 3.39 5.59 -5.59
N GLY A 154 3.43 6.89 -5.25
CA GLY A 154 2.39 7.85 -5.61
C GLY A 154 2.15 7.92 -7.11
N ARG A 155 3.23 7.99 -7.90
CA ARG A 155 3.15 7.96 -9.37
C ARG A 155 2.51 6.67 -9.90
N CYS A 156 2.72 5.54 -9.21
CA CYS A 156 2.00 4.30 -9.55
C CYS A 156 0.52 4.42 -9.20
N PHE A 157 0.21 4.90 -7.99
CA PHE A 157 -1.16 4.99 -7.46
C PHE A 157 -2.07 5.87 -8.31
N GLU A 158 -1.54 6.95 -8.91
CA GLU A 158 -2.28 7.85 -9.81
C GLU A 158 -2.92 7.14 -11.01
N LYS A 159 -2.39 5.98 -11.43
CA LYS A 159 -2.96 5.18 -12.53
C LYS A 159 -3.91 4.07 -12.05
N LEU A 160 -3.97 3.82 -10.75
CA LEU A 160 -4.75 2.73 -10.17
C LEU A 160 -6.17 3.19 -9.79
N ASN A 161 -7.05 3.22 -10.78
CA ASN A 161 -8.44 3.65 -10.61
C ASN A 161 -9.28 2.76 -9.68
N ARG A 162 -8.80 1.55 -9.36
CA ARG A 162 -9.46 0.60 -8.44
C ARG A 162 -8.86 0.60 -7.04
N LEU A 163 -7.75 1.30 -6.81
CA LEU A 163 -7.05 1.31 -5.54
C LEU A 163 -7.90 2.01 -4.47
N HIS A 164 -8.51 1.23 -3.58
CA HIS A 164 -9.34 1.78 -2.51
C HIS A 164 -8.66 1.73 -1.14
N THR A 165 -7.64 0.87 -0.96
CA THR A 165 -6.96 0.68 0.33
C THR A 165 -5.43 0.78 0.20
N ILE A 166 -4.81 1.61 1.03
CA ILE A 166 -3.36 1.65 1.23
C ILE A 166 -3.06 1.23 2.67
N VAL A 167 -2.13 0.27 2.83
CA VAL A 167 -1.70 -0.24 4.14
C VAL A 167 -0.19 -0.09 4.28
N PHE A 168 0.21 0.75 5.21
CA PHE A 168 1.57 0.99 5.64
C PHE A 168 1.73 0.57 7.11
N TRP A 169 2.34 -0.59 7.32
CA TRP A 169 2.55 -1.13 8.67
C TRP A 169 4.03 -1.18 9.04
N ARG A 170 4.41 -0.56 10.16
CA ARG A 170 5.82 -0.43 10.58
C ARG A 170 6.69 0.10 9.45
N VAL A 171 6.27 1.24 8.89
CA VAL A 171 6.98 1.87 7.78
C VAL A 171 7.96 2.96 8.22
N ALA A 172 8.09 3.17 9.53
CA ALA A 172 8.88 4.24 10.13
C ALA A 172 8.63 5.61 9.46
N ALA A 173 7.35 5.91 9.17
CA ALA A 173 6.96 7.16 8.55
C ALA A 173 7.39 8.34 9.42
N SER A 174 8.19 9.26 8.87
CA SER A 174 8.52 10.53 9.51
C SER A 174 7.40 11.55 9.32
N ALA A 175 7.51 12.71 9.98
CA ALA A 175 6.54 13.79 9.83
C ALA A 175 6.44 14.26 8.36
N GLU A 176 7.57 14.31 7.65
CA GLU A 176 7.62 14.67 6.24
C GLU A 176 6.91 13.65 5.36
N VAL A 177 7.05 12.36 5.67
CA VAL A 177 6.36 11.27 4.95
C VAL A 177 4.85 11.38 5.14
N ILE A 178 4.39 11.72 6.35
CA ILE A 178 2.97 11.94 6.64
C ILE A 178 2.44 13.14 5.87
N ALA A 179 3.17 14.25 5.84
CA ALA A 179 2.78 15.45 5.11
C ALA A 179 2.70 15.18 3.60
N GLU A 180 3.69 14.50 3.02
CA GLU A 180 3.67 14.12 1.60
C GLU A 180 2.54 13.12 1.29
N LEU A 181 2.26 12.19 2.21
CA LEU A 181 1.14 11.25 2.06
C LEU A 181 -0.21 11.99 2.07
N ALA A 182 -0.36 13.00 2.92
CA ALA A 182 -1.55 13.85 2.94
C ALA A 182 -1.76 14.54 1.59
N GLU A 183 -0.70 15.09 1.00
CA GLU A 183 -0.74 15.74 -0.32
C GLU A 183 -1.06 14.76 -1.46
N LEU A 184 -0.45 13.58 -1.44
CA LEU A 184 -0.71 12.52 -2.41
C LEU A 184 -2.17 12.07 -2.37
N LEU A 185 -2.74 11.86 -1.18
CA LEU A 185 -4.13 11.39 -1.03
C LEU A 185 -5.17 12.33 -1.64
N ARG A 186 -4.88 13.64 -1.76
CA ARG A 186 -5.78 14.59 -2.44
C ARG A 186 -5.91 14.31 -3.93
N GLN A 187 -4.92 13.65 -4.52
CA GLN A 187 -4.85 13.35 -5.95
C GLN A 187 -5.43 11.96 -6.27
N LEU A 188 -5.69 11.14 -5.24
CA LEU A 188 -6.15 9.77 -5.38
C LEU A 188 -7.67 9.68 -5.18
N ASP A 189 -8.41 9.76 -6.28
CA ASP A 189 -9.87 9.78 -6.30
C ASP A 189 -10.53 8.47 -5.85
N SER A 190 -9.81 7.35 -5.93
CA SER A 190 -10.29 6.00 -5.61
C SER A 190 -10.04 5.57 -4.17
N VAL A 191 -9.05 6.15 -3.49
CA VAL A 191 -8.63 5.72 -2.15
C VAL A 191 -9.67 6.12 -1.11
N ARG A 192 -10.09 5.15 -0.28
CA ARG A 192 -11.10 5.32 0.78
C ARG A 192 -10.58 4.92 2.15
N CYS A 193 -9.55 4.07 2.21
CA CYS A 193 -8.98 3.55 3.44
C CYS A 193 -7.46 3.73 3.46
N LEU A 194 -6.95 4.39 4.50
CA LEU A 194 -5.53 4.40 4.83
C LEU A 194 -5.34 3.72 6.18
N SER A 195 -4.49 2.70 6.21
CA SER A 195 -3.93 2.14 7.44
C SER A 195 -2.47 2.55 7.51
N LEU A 196 -2.13 3.36 8.50
CA LEU A 196 -0.76 3.77 8.82
C LEU A 196 -0.50 3.38 10.27
N GLU A 197 -0.07 2.15 10.50
CA GLU A 197 -0.02 1.54 11.84
C GLU A 197 1.39 1.15 12.26
N ALA A 198 1.63 1.17 13.58
CA ALA A 198 2.88 0.74 14.19
C ALA A 198 4.14 1.49 13.69
N ASN A 199 4.04 2.80 13.43
CA ASN A 199 5.16 3.60 12.91
C ASN A 199 6.08 4.19 13.99
N GLY A 200 5.81 3.90 15.27
CA GLY A 200 6.52 4.52 16.40
C GLY A 200 6.15 6.00 16.55
N HIS A 201 6.84 6.69 17.46
CA HIS A 201 6.60 8.10 17.72
C HIS A 201 7.10 8.99 16.57
N VAL A 202 6.20 9.79 16.02
CA VAL A 202 6.51 10.86 15.06
C VAL A 202 6.60 12.18 15.81
N THR A 203 7.74 12.86 15.72
CA THR A 203 8.07 14.06 16.51
C THR A 203 6.97 15.12 16.54
N ASP A 204 6.37 15.44 15.40
CA ASP A 204 5.37 16.50 15.28
C ASP A 204 3.92 16.00 15.48
N GLU A 205 3.74 14.68 15.53
CA GLU A 205 2.43 14.00 15.59
C GLU A 205 1.42 14.55 14.56
N ASN A 206 1.89 14.91 13.36
CA ASN A 206 1.13 15.60 12.32
C ASN A 206 0.12 14.71 11.57
N TYR A 207 -0.38 13.65 12.21
CA TYR A 207 -1.40 12.75 11.64
C TYR A 207 -2.71 13.47 11.29
N ALA A 208 -2.98 14.62 11.91
CA ALA A 208 -4.10 15.48 11.58
C ALA A 208 -4.08 15.94 10.11
N ASP A 209 -2.90 16.06 9.49
CA ASP A 209 -2.74 16.47 8.09
C ASP A 209 -3.45 15.51 7.11
N LEU A 210 -3.62 14.24 7.51
CA LEU A 210 -4.34 13.22 6.73
C LEU A 210 -5.87 13.44 6.72
N ILE A 211 -6.38 14.29 7.61
CA ILE A 211 -7.81 14.60 7.78
C ILE A 211 -8.08 15.95 7.12
N ARG A 212 -8.68 15.91 5.94
CA ARG A 212 -8.93 17.09 5.11
C ARG A 212 -10.30 17.01 4.45
N VAL A 213 -10.77 18.13 3.90
CA VAL A 213 -12.00 18.18 3.10
C VAL A 213 -11.80 17.62 1.68
N ASP A 214 -10.63 17.86 1.10
CA ASP A 214 -10.26 17.42 -0.25
C ASP A 214 -9.83 15.95 -0.30
N SER A 215 -9.59 15.32 0.85
CA SER A 215 -9.33 13.89 0.94
C SER A 215 -10.59 13.06 0.70
N ASN A 216 -10.43 11.90 0.05
CA ASN A 216 -11.49 10.92 -0.15
C ASN A 216 -11.55 9.84 0.95
N LEU A 217 -10.72 9.94 1.99
CA LEU A 217 -10.69 8.97 3.07
C LEU A 217 -12.02 8.91 3.83
N THR A 218 -12.52 7.69 3.97
CA THR A 218 -13.67 7.33 4.82
C THR A 218 -13.22 6.57 6.06
N LYS A 219 -12.05 5.92 6.00
CA LYS A 219 -11.46 5.17 7.10
C LYS A 219 -9.97 5.50 7.24
N LEU A 220 -9.56 5.86 8.45
CA LEU A 220 -8.18 6.12 8.82
C LEU A 220 -7.82 5.28 10.06
N GLN A 221 -6.80 4.43 9.93
CA GLN A 221 -6.31 3.57 11.02
C GLN A 221 -4.90 4.00 11.41
N LEU A 222 -4.73 4.40 12.68
CA LEU A 222 -3.51 4.98 13.24
C LEU A 222 -3.08 4.25 14.52
N ARG A 223 -3.37 2.95 14.60
CA ARG A 223 -3.06 2.13 15.79
C ARG A 223 -1.56 2.02 16.01
N PHE A 224 -1.15 1.90 17.28
CA PHE A 224 0.24 1.64 17.67
C PHE A 224 1.25 2.70 17.19
N ASN A 225 0.85 3.96 17.03
CA ASN A 225 1.72 5.05 16.58
C ASN A 225 2.27 5.92 17.72
N GLN A 226 2.08 5.51 18.98
CA GLN A 226 2.51 6.27 20.16
C GLN A 226 1.96 7.71 20.20
N ILE A 227 0.79 7.96 19.59
CA ILE A 227 0.12 9.26 19.59
C ILE A 227 -0.21 9.63 21.04
N THR A 228 0.27 10.78 21.49
CA THR A 228 0.01 11.32 22.82
C THR A 228 -1.24 12.21 22.86
N ASP A 229 -1.52 12.78 24.03
CA ASP A 229 -2.60 13.77 24.19
C ASP A 229 -2.45 14.98 23.26
N ALA A 230 -1.22 15.40 22.94
CA ALA A 230 -0.98 16.52 22.04
C ALA A 230 -1.44 16.21 20.60
N GLY A 231 -1.06 15.05 20.08
CA GLY A 231 -1.48 14.58 18.76
C GLY A 231 -2.98 14.32 18.69
N ALA A 232 -3.58 13.76 19.75
CA ALA A 232 -5.03 13.61 19.86
C ALA A 232 -5.75 14.97 19.85
N ALA A 233 -5.21 15.98 20.53
CA ALA A 233 -5.74 17.35 20.50
C ALA A 233 -5.65 17.96 19.10
N ARG A 234 -4.52 17.80 18.38
CA ARG A 234 -4.38 18.27 16.99
C ARG A 234 -5.39 17.63 16.04
N ILE A 235 -5.58 16.32 16.16
CA ILE A 235 -6.62 15.60 15.39
C ILE A 235 -8.01 16.17 15.72
N SER A 236 -8.27 16.45 16.99
CA SER A 236 -9.54 17.01 17.45
C SER A 236 -9.80 18.42 16.89
N GLU A 237 -8.79 19.30 16.94
CA GLU A 237 -8.85 20.65 16.38
C GLU A 237 -9.11 20.61 14.88
N GLN A 238 -8.38 19.77 14.15
CA GLN A 238 -8.55 19.61 12.71
C GLN A 238 -9.96 19.16 12.34
N LEU A 239 -10.49 18.13 13.01
CA LEU A 239 -11.86 17.67 12.78
C LEU A 239 -12.91 18.74 13.13
N SER A 240 -12.67 19.51 14.19
CA SER A 240 -13.56 20.60 14.62
C SER A 240 -13.61 21.76 13.62
N GLY A 241 -12.51 22.02 12.90
CA GLY A 241 -12.42 23.00 11.83
C GLY A 241 -13.14 22.59 10.55
N LEU A 242 -13.38 21.29 10.35
CA LEU A 242 -14.03 20.73 9.14
C LEU A 242 -15.53 20.53 9.36
N ARG A 243 -16.26 21.61 9.65
CA ARG A 243 -17.74 21.57 9.80
C ARG A 243 -18.47 21.81 8.50
N ASP A 244 -18.00 22.78 7.72
CA ASP A 244 -18.62 23.19 6.46
C ASP A 244 -17.56 23.67 5.46
N PRO A 245 -17.22 22.88 4.42
CA PRO A 245 -17.66 21.50 4.18
C PRO A 245 -17.04 20.47 5.16
N PRO A 246 -17.75 19.39 5.51
CA PRO A 246 -17.22 18.35 6.39
C PRO A 246 -16.22 17.43 5.69
N SER A 247 -15.34 16.79 6.47
CA SER A 247 -14.54 15.67 5.98
C SER A 247 -15.43 14.46 5.64
N LYS A 248 -15.00 13.63 4.69
CA LYS A 248 -15.66 12.36 4.34
C LYS A 248 -15.35 11.22 5.33
N LEU A 249 -14.51 11.48 6.34
CA LEU A 249 -14.08 10.48 7.31
C LEU A 249 -15.24 9.99 8.18
N VAL A 250 -15.48 8.68 8.14
CA VAL A 250 -16.55 7.99 8.89
C VAL A 250 -15.98 7.19 10.06
N SER A 251 -14.75 6.69 9.93
CA SER A 251 -14.08 5.87 10.94
C SER A 251 -12.65 6.33 11.18
N LEU A 252 -12.32 6.60 12.45
CA LEU A 252 -10.98 6.87 12.92
C LEU A 252 -10.61 5.89 14.04
N ASP A 253 -9.51 5.18 13.87
CA ASP A 253 -9.02 4.20 14.83
C ASP A 253 -7.67 4.64 15.40
N LEU A 254 -7.68 5.01 16.68
CA LEU A 254 -6.54 5.44 17.49
C LEU A 254 -6.19 4.41 18.57
N SER A 255 -6.70 3.17 18.47
CA SER A 255 -6.51 2.16 19.50
C SER A 255 -5.02 1.86 19.72
N SER A 256 -4.66 1.54 20.97
CA SER A 256 -3.28 1.19 21.34
C SER A 256 -2.25 2.30 21.06
N ASN A 257 -2.64 3.56 21.27
CA ASN A 257 -1.76 4.72 21.33
C ASN A 257 -1.48 5.14 22.78
N CYS A 258 -0.80 6.27 22.97
CA CYS A 258 -0.44 6.83 24.28
C CYS A 258 -1.41 7.96 24.70
N VAL A 259 -2.68 7.86 24.29
CA VAL A 259 -3.74 8.82 24.61
C VAL A 259 -4.22 8.57 26.04
N GLN A 260 -4.14 9.60 26.88
CA GLN A 260 -4.61 9.63 28.27
C GLN A 260 -5.90 10.47 28.35
N ASP A 261 -6.32 10.80 29.58
CA ASP A 261 -7.58 11.51 29.85
C ASP A 261 -7.68 12.86 29.14
N GLY A 262 -6.56 13.59 28.98
CA GLY A 262 -6.54 14.89 28.31
C GLY A 262 -6.87 14.78 26.82
N GLY A 263 -6.20 13.85 26.12
CA GLY A 263 -6.45 13.60 24.71
C GLY A 263 -7.81 12.96 24.45
N ALA A 264 -8.25 12.06 25.34
CA ALA A 264 -9.59 11.48 25.28
C ALA A 264 -10.69 12.55 25.42
N THR A 265 -10.50 13.51 26.32
CA THR A 265 -11.41 14.65 26.49
C THR A 265 -11.46 15.51 25.22
N ALA A 266 -10.31 15.82 24.62
CA ALA A 266 -10.25 16.57 23.36
C ALA A 266 -10.98 15.84 22.22
N LEU A 267 -10.77 14.53 22.09
CA LEU A 267 -11.43 13.70 21.08
C LEU A 267 -12.96 13.61 21.29
N ALA A 268 -13.41 13.48 22.54
CA ALA A 268 -14.83 13.40 22.88
C ALA A 268 -15.62 14.66 22.49
N GLN A 269 -15.00 15.84 22.58
CA GLN A 269 -15.63 17.10 22.15
C GLN A 269 -15.99 17.09 20.67
N VAL A 270 -15.18 16.45 19.82
CA VAL A 270 -15.44 16.37 18.36
C VAL A 270 -16.64 15.48 18.04
N CYS A 271 -16.79 14.36 18.74
CA CYS A 271 -17.92 13.45 18.51
C CYS A 271 -19.29 14.13 18.70
N SER A 272 -19.36 15.20 19.49
CA SER A 272 -20.59 15.98 19.66
C SER A 272 -20.97 16.83 18.45
N PHE A 273 -20.05 17.04 17.49
CA PHE A 273 -20.22 17.97 16.38
C PHE A 273 -19.85 17.42 14.99
N ALA A 274 -18.97 16.43 14.91
CA ALA A 274 -18.62 15.78 13.64
C ALA A 274 -19.81 14.94 13.17
N THR A 275 -20.55 15.48 12.20
CA THR A 275 -21.81 14.89 11.71
C THR A 275 -21.61 13.58 10.94
N LEU A 276 -20.41 13.31 10.42
CA LEU A 276 -20.11 12.13 9.61
C LEU A 276 -19.24 11.08 10.32
N LEU A 277 -18.51 11.43 11.39
CA LEU A 277 -17.67 10.49 12.12
C LEU A 277 -18.53 9.58 13.00
N ARG A 278 -18.72 8.32 12.59
CA ARG A 278 -19.61 7.35 13.25
C ARG A 278 -18.88 6.43 14.21
N SER A 279 -17.59 6.20 13.95
CA SER A 279 -16.76 5.30 14.76
C SER A 279 -15.44 5.98 15.10
N LEU A 280 -15.23 6.22 16.38
CA LEU A 280 -13.96 6.63 16.95
C LEU A 280 -13.54 5.57 17.97
N GLN A 281 -12.37 4.96 17.79
CA GLN A 281 -11.81 3.97 18.73
C GLN A 281 -10.55 4.57 19.38
N PRO A 282 -10.64 5.16 20.58
CA PRO A 282 -9.52 5.85 21.21
C PRO A 282 -8.54 4.94 21.98
N PHE A 283 -8.93 3.71 22.34
CA PHE A 283 -8.15 2.81 23.22
C PHE A 283 -8.05 1.39 22.67
#